data_AF-A0A1M5DX00-F1
#
_entry.id   AF-A0A1M5DX00-F1
#
_cell.length_a   1.000
_cell.length_b   1.000
_cell.length_c   1.000
_cell.angle_alpha   90.00
_cell.angle_beta   90.00
_cell.angle_gamma   90.00
#
_symmetry.space_group_name_H-M   'P 1'
#
loop_
_entity.id
_entity.type
_entity.pdbx_description
1 polymer ?
#
loop_
_entity_poly.entity_id
_entity_poly.type
_entity_poly.pdbx_seq_one_letter_code
_entity_poly.pdbx_strand_id
1 'polypeptide(L)'
;MKSSLPIFISSSLTIVAAGLILLTTVQPVPAQDHKNDSASWQLLDLNEPPANRHENAAAIAGDKLYLIGGRGERPVEVYDPATQSWSEKATPPLSMHHFQAVTYNGKIYVLGAFNGNYPYEDPIAHVYIYDPGDDQWTKGAEIPEDRRRGAAGAVVYEDKIYIVGGIQNGHASGHVRWLDAFDPRTGEWSRLADAPRNRDHFQAAVIDGKLYAVGGRRSSQATGQTFELTIPEVDVYDFSTGTWTPLPPSGDLPTERAGTTSLSTGKYLIVLGGESAAQTAAHAEVEAFNTETGNWHSLPSLNQGRHGTQAVILDDQIHIAAGSKVRGAEEIHSHEVFSIPDSLAN
;
A
#
# COMPACT_ATOMS: atom_id res chain seq x y z
N MET A 1 49.83 -78.18 -19.61
CA MET A 1 48.82 -77.82 -20.62
C MET A 1 47.44 -78.13 -20.02
N LYS A 2 46.62 -77.08 -19.90
CA LYS A 2 45.20 -77.03 -19.47
C LYS A 2 44.75 -78.07 -18.41
N SER A 3 44.84 -77.65 -17.15
CA SER A 3 44.34 -78.38 -15.97
C SER A 3 42.83 -78.13 -15.74
N SER A 4 42.21 -79.23 -15.31
CA SER A 4 40.85 -79.53 -14.86
C SER A 4 40.23 -78.64 -13.77
N LEU A 5 38.89 -78.46 -13.89
CA LEU A 5 37.75 -78.56 -12.91
C LEU A 5 37.97 -78.27 -11.40
N PRO A 6 36.93 -78.12 -10.55
CA PRO A 6 35.57 -77.57 -10.71
C PRO A 6 35.21 -76.55 -9.57
N ILE A 7 33.94 -76.14 -9.55
CA ILE A 7 33.23 -75.32 -8.55
C ILE A 7 33.45 -75.82 -7.11
N PHE A 8 33.76 -74.89 -6.19
CA PHE A 8 33.47 -75.03 -4.75
C PHE A 8 32.96 -73.73 -4.14
N ILE A 9 31.95 -73.92 -3.30
CA ILE A 9 31.18 -72.96 -2.51
C ILE A 9 32.08 -72.39 -1.41
N SER A 10 32.09 -71.06 -1.21
CA SER A 10 32.57 -70.45 0.04
C SER A 10 31.46 -69.64 0.70
N SER A 11 31.10 -70.10 1.89
CA SER A 11 30.28 -69.42 2.88
C SER A 11 30.98 -68.16 3.40
N SER A 12 30.22 -67.08 3.54
CA SER A 12 30.58 -65.96 4.41
C SER A 12 29.38 -65.54 5.24
N LEU A 13 29.50 -65.92 6.52
CA LEU A 13 28.87 -65.49 7.75
C LEU A 13 28.07 -64.16 7.66
N THR A 14 26.75 -64.23 7.82
CA THR A 14 25.92 -63.05 8.16
C THR A 14 25.79 -62.97 9.67
N ILE A 15 26.43 -61.97 10.28
CA ILE A 15 26.20 -61.63 11.69
C ILE A 15 24.84 -60.94 11.79
N VAL A 16 23.89 -61.57 12.48
CA VAL A 16 22.61 -60.94 12.86
C VAL A 16 22.89 -60.06 14.07
N ALA A 17 22.98 -58.75 13.88
CA ALA A 17 22.86 -57.78 14.95
C ALA A 17 21.39 -57.41 15.09
N ALA A 18 20.73 -57.92 16.14
CA ALA A 18 19.39 -57.51 16.53
C ALA A 18 19.43 -56.09 17.10
N GLY A 19 19.27 -55.09 16.23
CA GLY A 19 19.02 -53.70 16.63
C GLY A 19 17.54 -53.56 17.02
N LEU A 20 17.26 -53.47 18.31
CA LEU A 20 15.95 -53.09 18.83
C LEU A 20 15.72 -51.60 18.51
N ILE A 21 15.00 -51.32 17.41
CA ILE A 21 14.53 -49.96 17.13
C ILE A 21 13.39 -49.68 18.11
N LEU A 22 13.68 -48.93 19.18
CA LEU A 22 12.63 -48.27 19.96
C LEU A 22 12.05 -47.16 19.08
N LEU A 23 10.92 -47.44 18.42
CA LEU A 23 10.05 -46.42 17.86
C LEU A 23 9.44 -45.66 19.05
N THR A 24 10.12 -44.61 19.53
CA THR A 24 9.45 -43.62 20.36
C THR A 24 8.51 -42.87 19.43
N THR A 25 7.22 -43.19 19.52
CA THR A 25 6.17 -42.34 18.97
C THR A 25 6.30 -40.98 19.65
N VAL A 26 6.84 -40.00 18.93
CA VAL A 26 6.66 -38.60 19.30
C VAL A 26 5.18 -38.33 19.10
N GLN A 27 4.40 -38.35 20.19
CA GLN A 27 3.05 -37.84 20.11
C GLN A 27 3.16 -36.35 19.75
N PRO A 28 2.37 -35.85 18.78
CA PRO A 28 2.30 -34.42 18.56
C PRO A 28 1.90 -33.79 19.88
N VAL A 29 2.74 -32.89 20.40
CA VAL A 29 2.35 -31.99 21.49
C VAL A 29 1.12 -31.25 20.95
N PRO A 30 -0.06 -31.34 21.59
CA PRO A 30 -1.18 -30.54 21.17
C PRO A 30 -0.71 -29.09 21.24
N ALA A 31 -0.83 -28.37 20.12
CA ALA A 31 -0.64 -26.93 20.12
C ALA A 31 -1.41 -26.40 21.33
N GLN A 32 -0.71 -25.72 22.24
CA GLN A 32 -1.43 -24.95 23.24
C GLN A 32 -2.27 -23.97 22.45
N ASP A 33 -3.59 -24.10 22.54
CA ASP A 33 -4.53 -23.07 22.18
C ASP A 33 -4.18 -21.85 23.02
N HIS A 34 -3.25 -21.04 22.52
CA HIS A 34 -3.29 -19.63 22.77
C HIS A 34 -4.66 -19.21 22.26
N LYS A 35 -5.57 -18.89 23.18
CA LYS A 35 -6.73 -18.07 22.86
C LYS A 35 -6.19 -16.79 22.22
N ASN A 36 -6.03 -16.81 20.91
CA ASN A 36 -5.83 -15.62 20.10
C ASN A 36 -7.17 -14.90 20.19
N ASP A 37 -7.22 -13.82 20.96
CA ASP A 37 -8.23 -12.79 20.71
C ASP A 37 -8.04 -12.38 19.25
N SER A 38 -8.90 -12.92 18.39
CA SER A 38 -8.79 -12.84 16.94
C SER A 38 -9.02 -11.40 16.52
N ALA A 39 -7.95 -10.61 16.45
CA ALA A 39 -8.00 -9.28 15.88
C ALA A 39 -8.71 -9.37 14.52
N SER A 40 -9.74 -8.56 14.32
CA SER A 40 -10.54 -8.53 13.10
C SER A 40 -10.95 -7.10 12.84
N TRP A 41 -11.16 -6.78 11.56
CA TRP A 41 -11.64 -5.47 11.17
C TRP A 41 -13.03 -5.24 11.76
N GLN A 42 -13.21 -4.08 12.39
CA GLN A 42 -14.50 -3.63 12.91
C GLN A 42 -15.07 -2.60 11.95
N LEU A 43 -16.25 -2.89 11.41
CA LEU A 43 -17.05 -1.86 10.74
C LEU A 43 -17.59 -0.89 11.80
N LEU A 44 -17.32 0.40 11.63
CA LEU A 44 -17.85 1.41 12.53
C LEU A 44 -19.32 1.67 12.21
N ASP A 45 -20.17 1.57 13.24
CA ASP A 45 -21.56 2.02 13.20
C ASP A 45 -21.57 3.53 13.44
N LEU A 46 -21.48 4.29 12.35
CA LEU A 46 -21.34 5.74 12.38
C LEU A 46 -22.70 6.42 12.35
N ASN A 47 -22.89 7.41 13.22
CA ASN A 47 -24.09 8.25 13.20
C ASN A 47 -24.25 8.99 11.86
N GLU A 48 -23.13 9.53 11.38
CA GLU A 48 -23.02 10.23 10.10
C GLU A 48 -21.79 9.66 9.38
N PRO A 49 -21.97 8.72 8.44
CA PRO A 49 -20.89 8.19 7.63
C PRO A 49 -20.44 9.24 6.59
N PRO A 50 -19.22 9.09 6.02
CA PRO A 50 -18.79 9.99 4.96
C PRO A 50 -19.64 9.81 3.70
N ALA A 51 -19.53 10.71 2.74
CA ALA A 51 -20.12 10.52 1.43
C ALA A 51 -19.45 9.33 0.69
N ASN A 52 -20.23 8.63 -0.14
CA ASN A 52 -19.69 7.65 -1.08
C ASN A 52 -18.65 8.32 -1.98
N ARG A 53 -17.41 7.82 -1.99
CA ARG A 53 -16.36 8.32 -2.89
C ARG A 53 -15.24 7.32 -3.10
N HIS A 54 -14.61 7.38 -4.27
CA HIS A 54 -13.39 6.65 -4.60
C HIS A 54 -12.38 7.55 -5.30
N GLU A 55 -11.16 7.04 -5.45
CA GLU A 55 -9.97 7.78 -5.91
C GLU A 55 -9.66 8.99 -5.03
N ASN A 56 -9.99 8.84 -3.75
CA ASN A 56 -9.74 9.81 -2.70
C ASN A 56 -8.45 9.44 -1.94
N ALA A 57 -8.04 10.33 -1.05
CA ALA A 57 -6.97 10.09 -0.11
C ALA A 57 -7.43 10.39 1.32
N ALA A 58 -6.65 9.92 2.29
CA ALA A 58 -6.88 10.14 3.69
C ALA A 58 -5.59 10.57 4.39
N ALA A 59 -5.69 11.45 5.37
CA ALA A 59 -4.55 11.93 6.14
C ALA A 59 -4.95 12.26 7.57
N ILE A 60 -4.00 12.16 8.50
CA ILE A 60 -4.20 12.56 9.89
C ILE A 60 -3.68 13.98 10.09
N ALA A 61 -4.48 14.84 10.71
CA ALA A 61 -3.99 16.13 11.20
C ALA A 61 -4.54 16.37 12.61
N GLY A 62 -3.63 16.51 13.57
CA GLY A 62 -4.00 16.49 14.98
C GLY A 62 -4.54 15.12 15.39
N ASP A 63 -5.71 15.12 16.03
CA ASP A 63 -6.44 13.95 16.53
C ASP A 63 -7.57 13.50 15.59
N LYS A 64 -7.56 13.96 14.33
CA LYS A 64 -8.64 13.70 13.37
C LYS A 64 -8.12 13.13 12.07
N LEU A 65 -9.00 12.38 11.43
CA LEU A 65 -8.79 11.81 10.11
C LEU A 65 -9.56 12.64 9.08
N TYR A 66 -8.90 13.01 8.00
CA TYR A 66 -9.46 13.79 6.90
C TYR A 66 -9.49 12.95 5.64
N LEU A 67 -10.60 13.02 4.91
CA LEU A 67 -10.82 12.32 3.66
C LEU A 67 -10.99 13.38 2.57
N ILE A 68 -10.11 13.33 1.57
CA ILE A 68 -9.83 14.42 0.66
C ILE A 68 -9.92 13.94 -0.78
N GLY A 69 -10.56 14.76 -1.61
CA GLY A 69 -10.70 14.48 -3.04
C GLY A 69 -11.59 13.27 -3.31
N GLY A 70 -11.34 12.67 -4.47
CA GLY A 70 -12.22 11.69 -5.11
C GLY A 70 -12.82 12.27 -6.39
N ARG A 71 -13.38 11.41 -7.24
CA ARG A 71 -13.96 11.89 -8.51
C ARG A 71 -15.11 12.88 -8.25
N GLY A 72 -15.08 14.00 -8.97
CA GLY A 72 -16.05 15.10 -8.88
C GLY A 72 -15.67 16.18 -7.86
N GLU A 73 -16.55 17.16 -7.67
CA GLU A 73 -16.39 18.18 -6.64
C GLU A 73 -16.73 17.58 -5.28
N ARG A 74 -15.69 17.23 -4.50
CA ARG A 74 -15.84 16.60 -3.18
C ARG A 74 -15.32 17.53 -2.08
N PRO A 75 -16.15 17.93 -1.11
CA PRO A 75 -15.65 18.63 0.06
C PRO A 75 -14.68 17.74 0.84
N VAL A 76 -13.79 18.36 1.60
CA VAL A 76 -13.06 17.64 2.65
C VAL A 76 -14.07 17.12 3.65
N GLU A 77 -13.95 15.86 4.05
CA GLU A 77 -14.72 15.31 5.17
C GLU A 77 -13.76 14.99 6.31
N VAL A 78 -14.14 15.29 7.54
CA VAL A 78 -13.33 15.01 8.73
C VAL A 78 -14.08 14.08 9.67
N TYR A 79 -13.40 13.01 10.08
CA TYR A 79 -13.83 12.09 11.13
C TYR A 79 -13.32 12.56 12.48
N ASP A 80 -14.25 12.70 13.42
CA ASP A 80 -13.93 12.95 14.81
C ASP A 80 -14.10 11.66 15.63
N PRO A 81 -13.00 11.05 16.14
CA PRO A 81 -13.10 9.83 16.92
C PRO A 81 -13.89 10.02 18.24
N ALA A 82 -13.96 11.24 18.79
CA ALA A 82 -14.67 11.51 20.02
C ALA A 82 -16.20 11.45 19.85
N THR A 83 -16.70 11.77 18.66
CA THR A 83 -18.14 11.76 18.34
C THR A 83 -18.56 10.65 17.39
N GLN A 84 -17.59 9.91 16.84
CA GLN A 84 -17.80 8.84 15.86
C GLN A 84 -18.65 9.30 14.66
N SER A 85 -18.33 10.48 14.14
CA SER A 85 -19.10 11.11 13.07
C SER A 85 -18.18 11.82 12.07
N TRP A 86 -18.61 11.81 10.82
CA TRP A 86 -18.02 12.62 9.77
C TRP A 86 -18.73 13.97 9.65
N SER A 87 -17.99 15.00 9.22
CA SER A 87 -18.55 16.31 8.89
C SER A 87 -17.83 16.93 7.71
N GLU A 88 -18.56 17.69 6.90
CA GLU A 88 -18.00 18.42 5.76
C GLU A 88 -17.19 19.65 6.20
N LYS A 89 -16.20 19.98 5.39
CA LYS A 89 -15.27 21.09 5.49
C LYS A 89 -15.12 21.76 4.11
N ALA A 90 -14.18 22.68 3.97
CA ALA A 90 -14.01 23.45 2.74
C ALA A 90 -13.82 22.57 1.51
N THR A 91 -14.53 22.93 0.45
CA THR A 91 -14.38 22.34 -0.88
C THR A 91 -13.05 22.76 -1.51
N PRO A 92 -12.28 21.84 -2.11
CA PRO A 92 -11.06 22.19 -2.82
C PRO A 92 -11.35 23.12 -4.00
N PRO A 93 -10.36 23.93 -4.44
CA PRO A 93 -10.53 24.88 -5.54
C PRO A 93 -10.67 24.23 -6.92
N LEU A 94 -10.51 22.91 -7.01
CA LEU A 94 -10.72 22.08 -8.19
C LEU A 94 -10.97 20.63 -7.78
N SER A 95 -11.56 19.84 -8.67
CA SER A 95 -11.63 18.38 -8.53
C SER A 95 -10.22 17.79 -8.53
N MET A 96 -9.94 16.92 -7.56
CA MET A 96 -8.65 16.22 -7.41
C MET A 96 -8.90 14.77 -7.01
N HIS A 97 -8.25 13.85 -7.69
CA HIS A 97 -8.38 12.42 -7.45
C HIS A 97 -7.11 11.65 -7.84
N HIS A 98 -7.00 10.39 -7.43
CA HIS A 98 -5.85 9.51 -7.67
C HIS A 98 -4.53 10.11 -7.16
N PHE A 99 -4.42 10.26 -5.84
CA PHE A 99 -3.20 10.71 -5.18
C PHE A 99 -3.08 10.06 -3.80
N GLN A 100 -1.88 10.14 -3.22
CA GLN A 100 -1.66 9.89 -1.81
C GLN A 100 -1.51 11.23 -1.10
N ALA A 101 -2.38 11.51 -0.12
CA ALA A 101 -2.25 12.71 0.71
C ALA A 101 -1.21 12.49 1.79
N VAL A 102 -0.47 13.54 2.13
CA VAL A 102 0.49 13.52 3.22
C VAL A 102 0.31 14.70 4.16
N THR A 103 0.54 14.48 5.45
CA THR A 103 0.51 15.56 6.44
C THR A 103 1.91 16.06 6.72
N TYR A 104 2.09 17.38 6.66
CA TYR A 104 3.32 18.05 7.06
C TYR A 104 3.01 19.31 7.87
N ASN A 105 3.60 19.44 9.07
CA ASN A 105 3.36 20.55 10.00
C ASN A 105 1.87 20.86 10.23
N GLY A 106 1.06 19.82 10.45
CA GLY A 106 -0.38 19.94 10.73
C GLY A 106 -1.26 20.30 9.53
N LYS A 107 -0.68 20.47 8.34
CA LYS A 107 -1.42 20.73 7.10
C LYS A 107 -1.36 19.54 6.17
N ILE A 108 -2.36 19.40 5.30
CA ILE A 108 -2.49 18.26 4.40
C ILE A 108 -2.13 18.70 2.99
N TYR A 109 -1.19 17.99 2.37
CA TYR A 109 -0.64 18.31 1.06
C TYR A 109 -1.18 17.34 0.02
N VAL A 110 -1.64 17.92 -1.09
CA VAL A 110 -2.09 17.22 -2.30
C VAL A 110 -1.15 17.61 -3.44
N LEU A 111 -0.44 16.61 -3.96
CA LEU A 111 0.48 16.71 -5.08
C LEU A 111 0.42 15.40 -5.85
N GLY A 112 0.78 15.43 -7.14
CA GLY A 112 0.74 14.22 -7.95
C GLY A 112 -0.67 13.66 -8.12
N ALA A 113 -1.68 14.54 -8.23
CA ALA A 113 -3.08 14.18 -8.42
C ALA A 113 -3.53 14.44 -9.87
N PHE A 114 -4.68 13.87 -10.20
CA PHE A 114 -5.38 14.14 -11.46
C PHE A 114 -6.62 15.01 -11.26
N ASN A 115 -6.99 15.70 -12.34
CA ASN A 115 -8.28 16.34 -12.56
C ASN A 115 -8.83 15.87 -13.92
N GLY A 116 -10.13 16.06 -14.17
CA GLY A 116 -10.77 15.72 -15.44
C GLY A 116 -11.38 14.32 -15.48
N ASN A 117 -11.54 13.79 -16.69
CA ASN A 117 -12.37 12.60 -16.93
C ASN A 117 -11.57 11.42 -17.46
N TYR A 118 -11.98 10.23 -17.04
CA TYR A 118 -11.45 8.96 -17.57
C TYR A 118 -11.62 8.89 -19.10
N PRO A 119 -10.65 8.33 -19.85
CA PRO A 119 -9.36 7.79 -19.39
C PRO A 119 -8.19 8.78 -19.52
N TYR A 120 -8.46 10.04 -19.88
CA TYR A 120 -7.45 11.05 -20.22
C TYR A 120 -7.49 12.18 -19.19
N GLU A 121 -7.20 11.85 -17.95
CA GLU A 121 -7.12 12.82 -16.87
C GLU A 121 -5.84 13.66 -16.92
N ASP A 122 -5.98 14.95 -16.63
CA ASP A 122 -4.89 15.93 -16.61
C ASP A 122 -4.23 15.98 -15.22
N PRO A 123 -2.90 15.86 -15.13
CA PRO A 123 -2.20 16.11 -13.88
C PRO A 123 -2.44 17.54 -13.36
N ILE A 124 -2.61 17.70 -12.06
CA ILE A 124 -2.65 19.04 -11.46
C ILE A 124 -1.28 19.73 -11.61
N ALA A 125 -1.30 21.05 -11.82
CA ALA A 125 -0.08 21.82 -12.05
C ALA A 125 0.60 22.34 -10.78
N HIS A 126 -0.09 22.35 -9.64
CA HIS A 126 0.38 22.93 -8.39
C HIS A 126 0.17 21.99 -7.22
N VAL A 127 0.96 22.16 -6.17
CA VAL A 127 0.67 21.61 -4.85
C VAL A 127 -0.53 22.35 -4.27
N TYR A 128 -1.50 21.62 -3.73
CA TYR A 128 -2.61 22.20 -2.97
C TYR A 128 -2.50 21.80 -1.51
N ILE A 129 -2.71 22.77 -0.62
CA ILE A 129 -2.48 22.62 0.81
C ILE A 129 -3.79 22.94 1.51
N TYR A 130 -4.34 21.96 2.21
CA TYR A 130 -5.48 22.16 3.08
C TYR A 130 -4.98 22.43 4.51
N ASP A 131 -5.47 23.50 5.11
CA ASP A 131 -5.22 23.87 6.49
C ASP A 131 -6.43 23.51 7.36
N PRO A 132 -6.35 22.45 8.17
CA PRO A 132 -7.45 22.08 9.04
C PRO A 132 -7.77 23.07 10.15
N GLY A 133 -6.79 23.93 10.54
CA GLY A 133 -6.99 24.93 11.59
C GLY A 133 -7.88 26.08 11.14
N ASP A 134 -7.69 26.52 9.90
CA ASP A 134 -8.45 27.63 9.30
C ASP A 134 -9.61 27.16 8.40
N ASP A 135 -9.70 25.86 8.11
CA ASP A 135 -10.63 25.29 7.14
C ASP A 135 -10.51 25.98 5.77
N GLN A 136 -9.27 26.08 5.27
CA GLN A 136 -8.95 26.79 4.03
C GLN A 136 -7.97 26.04 3.15
N TRP A 137 -8.13 26.24 1.84
CA TRP A 137 -7.22 25.74 0.82
C TRP A 137 -6.25 26.84 0.36
N THR A 138 -4.98 26.49 0.25
CA THR A 138 -3.94 27.32 -0.34
C THR A 138 -3.39 26.65 -1.59
N LYS A 139 -3.35 27.40 -2.70
CA LYS A 139 -2.60 27.01 -3.89
C LYS A 139 -1.12 27.30 -3.65
N GLY A 140 -0.31 26.25 -3.62
CA GLY A 140 1.12 26.30 -3.34
C GLY A 140 2.00 26.38 -4.59
N ALA A 141 3.23 25.90 -4.43
CA ALA A 141 4.25 25.88 -5.47
C ALA A 141 3.79 25.14 -6.73
N GLU A 142 4.29 25.57 -7.88
CA GLU A 142 4.10 24.88 -9.14
C GLU A 142 4.95 23.60 -9.20
N ILE A 143 4.36 22.51 -9.69
CA ILE A 143 5.07 21.28 -10.01
C ILE A 143 5.77 21.51 -11.36
N PRO A 144 7.09 21.24 -11.49
CA PRO A 144 7.80 21.40 -12.75
C PRO A 144 7.04 20.74 -13.91
N GLU A 145 6.87 21.46 -15.01
CA GLU A 145 5.97 21.05 -16.11
C GLU A 145 6.27 19.64 -16.62
N ASP A 146 7.56 19.28 -16.74
CA ASP A 146 8.04 17.97 -17.18
C ASP A 146 8.08 16.91 -16.06
N ARG A 147 7.49 17.20 -14.89
CA ARG A 147 7.38 16.29 -13.73
C ARG A 147 5.94 16.10 -13.25
N ARG A 148 4.96 16.71 -13.90
CA ARG A 148 3.54 16.57 -13.56
C ARG A 148 3.03 15.17 -13.86
N ARG A 149 2.27 14.58 -12.93
CA ARG A 149 1.70 13.24 -13.01
C ARG A 149 0.57 13.07 -11.99
N GLY A 150 -0.25 12.05 -12.17
CA GLY A 150 -1.21 11.57 -11.19
C GLY A 150 -0.88 10.15 -10.70
N ALA A 151 -1.65 9.65 -9.73
CA ALA A 151 -1.60 8.27 -9.23
C ALA A 151 -0.19 7.82 -8.76
N ALA A 152 0.58 8.76 -8.19
CA ALA A 152 1.90 8.51 -7.64
C ALA A 152 1.83 8.20 -6.14
N GLY A 153 2.81 7.43 -5.64
CA GLY A 153 3.02 7.28 -4.20
C GLY A 153 3.68 8.52 -3.63
N ALA A 154 3.30 8.93 -2.42
CA ALA A 154 3.81 10.12 -1.74
C ALA A 154 4.13 9.84 -0.27
N VAL A 155 5.27 10.34 0.24
CA VAL A 155 5.67 10.18 1.64
C VAL A 155 6.33 11.43 2.18
N VAL A 156 6.30 11.62 3.50
CA VAL A 156 7.10 12.65 4.21
C VAL A 156 8.32 11.97 4.83
N TYR A 157 9.50 12.56 4.64
CA TYR A 157 10.72 12.13 5.29
C TYR A 157 11.67 13.32 5.47
N GLU A 158 12.24 13.50 6.66
CA GLU A 158 13.19 14.59 6.98
C GLU A 158 12.78 15.97 6.41
N ASP A 159 11.60 16.45 6.81
CA ASP A 159 11.03 17.75 6.42
C ASP A 159 10.71 17.95 4.92
N LYS A 160 10.78 16.90 4.11
CA LYS A 160 10.44 16.95 2.68
C LYS A 160 9.33 16.00 2.32
N ILE A 161 8.63 16.31 1.25
CA ILE A 161 7.63 15.44 0.65
C ILE A 161 8.25 14.81 -0.60
N TYR A 162 8.20 13.48 -0.71
CA TYR A 162 8.70 12.74 -1.87
C TYR A 162 7.54 12.17 -2.64
N ILE A 163 7.62 12.21 -3.98
CA ILE A 163 6.67 11.52 -4.86
C ILE A 163 7.41 10.57 -5.80
N VAL A 164 6.89 9.35 -5.92
CA VAL A 164 7.49 8.27 -6.72
C VAL A 164 6.48 7.71 -7.72
N GLY A 165 6.96 7.44 -8.94
CA GLY A 165 6.15 6.85 -9.99
C GLY A 165 5.01 7.79 -10.43
N GLY A 166 3.88 7.22 -10.83
CA GLY A 166 2.73 7.90 -11.39
C GLY A 166 2.62 7.75 -12.91
N ILE A 167 1.59 8.37 -13.45
CA ILE A 167 1.24 8.35 -14.87
C ILE A 167 0.84 9.75 -15.33
N GLN A 168 1.19 10.11 -16.57
CA GLN A 168 1.02 11.48 -17.07
C GLN A 168 -0.33 11.70 -17.77
N ASN A 169 -0.84 10.70 -18.46
CA ASN A 169 -2.04 10.83 -19.29
C ASN A 169 -3.14 9.90 -18.74
N GLY A 170 -3.65 10.23 -17.55
CA GLY A 170 -4.74 9.51 -16.89
C GLY A 170 -4.49 8.00 -16.77
N HIS A 171 -5.43 7.22 -17.28
CA HIS A 171 -5.35 5.75 -17.38
C HIS A 171 -4.83 5.28 -18.75
N ALA A 172 -4.41 6.22 -19.61
CA ALA A 172 -4.11 5.93 -21.00
C ALA A 172 -2.65 5.55 -21.25
N SER A 173 -1.70 6.35 -20.78
CA SER A 173 -0.27 6.13 -21.03
C SER A 173 0.64 7.08 -20.23
N GLY A 174 1.95 6.88 -20.34
CA GLY A 174 2.95 7.81 -19.80
C GLY A 174 3.32 7.52 -18.36
N HIS A 175 3.33 6.24 -17.96
CA HIS A 175 3.84 5.79 -16.67
C HIS A 175 5.33 6.13 -16.51
N VAL A 176 5.73 6.62 -15.34
CA VAL A 176 7.08 7.13 -15.09
C VAL A 176 7.76 6.42 -13.93
N ARG A 177 9.09 6.51 -13.89
CA ARG A 177 9.93 5.99 -12.79
C ARG A 177 10.36 7.06 -11.81
N TRP A 178 9.82 8.26 -11.96
CA TRP A 178 10.36 9.47 -11.37
C TRP A 178 10.29 9.45 -9.85
N LEU A 179 11.40 9.83 -9.22
CA LEU A 179 11.42 10.24 -7.82
C LEU A 179 11.74 11.74 -7.76
N ASP A 180 10.89 12.49 -7.06
CA ASP A 180 11.12 13.91 -6.78
C ASP A 180 10.98 14.17 -5.29
N ALA A 181 11.76 15.14 -4.79
CA ALA A 181 11.59 15.73 -3.48
C ALA A 181 11.07 17.16 -3.63
N PHE A 182 10.03 17.49 -2.86
CA PHE A 182 9.48 18.82 -2.68
C PHE A 182 9.84 19.32 -1.28
N ASP A 183 10.45 20.49 -1.21
CA ASP A 183 10.68 21.20 0.05
C ASP A 183 9.51 22.16 0.30
N PRO A 184 8.60 21.84 1.24
CA PRO A 184 7.44 22.68 1.53
C PRO A 184 7.80 24.05 2.14
N ARG A 185 9.03 24.23 2.64
CA ARG A 185 9.48 25.50 3.24
C ARG A 185 9.96 26.50 2.19
N THR A 186 10.59 26.01 1.12
CA THR A 186 11.13 26.85 0.04
C THR A 186 10.25 26.85 -1.20
N GLY A 187 9.38 25.84 -1.36
CA GLY A 187 8.62 25.61 -2.58
C GLY A 187 9.45 24.98 -3.71
N GLU A 188 10.68 24.54 -3.43
CA GLU A 188 11.60 24.02 -4.43
C GLU A 188 11.43 22.52 -4.66
N TRP A 189 11.70 22.11 -5.90
CA TRP A 189 11.66 20.72 -6.33
C TRP A 189 13.06 20.23 -6.70
N SER A 190 13.39 19.01 -6.29
CA SER A 190 14.63 18.32 -6.63
C SER A 190 14.33 16.98 -7.29
N ARG A 191 14.92 16.74 -8.45
CA ARG A 191 14.85 15.43 -9.13
C ARG A 191 15.87 14.49 -8.49
N LEU A 192 15.44 13.28 -8.17
CA LEU A 192 16.29 12.25 -7.59
C LEU A 192 16.47 11.09 -8.57
N ALA A 193 17.24 10.06 -8.16
CA ALA A 193 17.41 8.86 -8.96
C ALA A 193 16.06 8.21 -9.23
N ASP A 194 15.78 7.94 -10.50
CA ASP A 194 14.56 7.23 -10.91
C ASP A 194 14.51 5.81 -10.31
N ALA A 195 13.32 5.37 -9.96
CA ALA A 195 13.02 4.03 -9.51
C ALA A 195 13.38 2.98 -10.59
N PRO A 196 13.60 1.72 -10.21
CA PRO A 196 13.84 0.62 -11.14
C PRO A 196 12.67 0.38 -12.11
N ARG A 197 11.43 0.53 -11.63
CA ARG A 197 10.21 0.30 -12.42
C ARG A 197 9.32 1.52 -12.48
N ASN A 198 8.51 1.60 -13.53
CA ASN A 198 7.42 2.58 -13.62
C ASN A 198 6.16 1.96 -13.04
N ARG A 199 5.44 2.73 -12.23
CA ARG A 199 4.27 2.27 -11.50
C ARG A 199 3.28 3.41 -11.39
N ASP A 200 2.00 3.13 -11.50
CA ASP A 200 0.90 4.03 -11.18
C ASP A 200 -0.11 3.32 -10.26
N HIS A 201 -1.05 4.08 -9.69
CA HIS A 201 -2.10 3.59 -8.79
C HIS A 201 -1.56 2.77 -7.62
N PHE A 202 -0.63 3.35 -6.87
CA PHE A 202 -0.09 2.75 -5.65
C PHE A 202 0.17 3.83 -4.61
N GLN A 203 0.40 3.40 -3.37
CA GLN A 203 0.86 4.26 -2.29
C GLN A 203 2.24 3.79 -1.83
N ALA A 204 3.03 4.72 -1.31
CA ALA A 204 4.35 4.46 -0.76
C ALA A 204 4.32 4.62 0.76
N ALA A 205 5.24 3.94 1.45
CA ALA A 205 5.44 4.08 2.88
C ALA A 205 6.92 4.25 3.22
N VAL A 206 7.23 4.74 4.42
CA VAL A 206 8.60 4.89 4.92
C VAL A 206 8.80 4.02 6.14
N ILE A 207 9.88 3.23 6.14
CA ILE A 207 10.30 2.40 7.27
C ILE A 207 11.82 2.53 7.39
N ASP A 208 12.32 2.83 8.58
CA ASP A 208 13.77 2.88 8.90
C ASP A 208 14.64 3.63 7.86
N GLY A 209 14.20 4.84 7.50
CA GLY A 209 14.91 5.69 6.56
C GLY A 209 14.89 5.18 5.11
N LYS A 210 13.93 4.33 4.76
CA LYS A 210 13.74 3.80 3.42
C LYS A 210 12.32 3.99 2.94
N LEU A 211 12.17 4.42 1.70
CA LEU A 211 10.88 4.49 1.01
C LEU A 211 10.63 3.15 0.31
N TYR A 212 9.46 2.57 0.55
CA TYR A 212 8.98 1.35 -0.09
C TYR A 212 7.89 1.69 -1.12
N ALA A 213 8.16 1.39 -2.39
CA ALA A 213 7.17 1.43 -3.47
C ALA A 213 6.70 0.00 -3.76
N VAL A 214 5.42 -0.28 -3.53
CA VAL A 214 4.83 -1.64 -3.61
C VAL A 214 3.48 -1.62 -4.32
N GLY A 215 3.21 -2.67 -5.09
CA GLY A 215 1.99 -2.81 -5.87
C GLY A 215 1.93 -1.84 -7.04
N GLY A 216 0.71 -1.47 -7.42
CA GLY A 216 0.45 -0.62 -8.58
C GLY A 216 0.48 -1.39 -9.89
N ARG A 217 0.43 -0.63 -10.97
CA ARG A 217 0.31 -1.16 -12.34
C ARG A 217 0.94 -0.23 -13.36
N ARG A 218 0.81 -0.62 -14.63
CA ARG A 218 1.10 0.21 -15.81
C ARG A 218 -0.18 0.33 -16.63
N SER A 219 -1.09 1.22 -16.23
CA SER A 219 -2.38 1.39 -16.91
C SER A 219 -2.19 1.77 -18.39
N SER A 220 -2.93 1.10 -19.28
CA SER A 220 -2.87 1.36 -20.72
C SER A 220 -4.23 1.21 -21.40
N GLN A 221 -4.89 2.34 -21.64
CA GLN A 221 -6.13 2.38 -22.43
C GLN A 221 -5.92 1.89 -23.88
N ALA A 222 -4.75 2.18 -24.48
CA ALA A 222 -4.47 1.84 -25.87
C ALA A 222 -4.42 0.32 -26.12
N THR A 223 -4.00 -0.46 -25.12
CA THR A 223 -3.98 -1.93 -25.18
C THR A 223 -5.17 -2.56 -24.46
N GLY A 224 -6.07 -1.75 -23.88
CA GLY A 224 -7.18 -2.21 -23.05
C GLY A 224 -6.73 -2.86 -21.74
N GLN A 225 -5.50 -2.59 -21.30
CA GLN A 225 -4.89 -3.22 -20.12
C GLN A 225 -4.92 -2.28 -18.91
N THR A 226 -6.11 -1.99 -18.41
CA THR A 226 -6.29 -1.09 -17.25
C THR A 226 -5.98 -1.78 -15.92
N PHE A 227 -6.15 -3.11 -15.82
CA PHE A 227 -6.04 -3.86 -14.55
C PHE A 227 -5.03 -5.02 -14.60
N GLU A 228 -4.49 -5.31 -15.78
CA GLU A 228 -3.76 -6.54 -16.09
C GLU A 228 -2.26 -6.44 -15.81
N LEU A 229 -1.70 -5.22 -15.89
CA LEU A 229 -0.26 -4.99 -15.82
C LEU A 229 0.17 -4.62 -14.39
N THR A 230 -0.25 -5.42 -13.42
CA THR A 230 0.17 -5.31 -12.01
C THR A 230 1.67 -5.54 -11.86
N ILE A 231 2.22 -5.06 -10.74
CA ILE A 231 3.65 -5.13 -10.48
C ILE A 231 3.88 -5.78 -9.12
N PRO A 232 4.39 -7.03 -9.08
CA PRO A 232 4.65 -7.74 -7.83
C PRO A 232 5.80 -7.15 -7.03
N GLU A 233 6.84 -6.64 -7.71
CA GLU A 233 8.11 -6.39 -7.04
C GLU A 233 8.01 -5.22 -6.06
N VAL A 234 8.93 -5.14 -5.11
CA VAL A 234 9.03 -4.00 -4.19
C VAL A 234 10.32 -3.26 -4.46
N ASP A 235 10.21 -1.98 -4.80
CA ASP A 235 11.37 -1.12 -5.03
C ASP A 235 11.63 -0.31 -3.76
N VAL A 236 12.86 -0.38 -3.23
CA VAL A 236 13.23 0.29 -1.97
C VAL A 236 14.27 1.37 -2.24
N TYR A 237 13.99 2.60 -1.83
CA TYR A 237 14.94 3.71 -1.89
C TYR A 237 15.51 3.99 -0.51
N ASP A 238 16.83 3.93 -0.38
CA ASP A 238 17.50 4.29 0.86
C ASP A 238 17.87 5.77 0.85
N PHE A 239 17.29 6.56 1.77
CA PHE A 239 17.52 8.00 1.84
C PHE A 239 18.96 8.35 2.24
N SER A 240 19.66 7.46 2.96
CA SER A 240 21.03 7.70 3.41
C SER A 240 22.06 7.55 2.29
N THR A 241 21.81 6.65 1.33
CA THR A 241 22.70 6.40 0.20
C THR A 241 22.22 7.05 -1.10
N GLY A 242 20.93 7.39 -1.18
CA GLY A 242 20.30 7.91 -2.40
C GLY A 242 20.16 6.87 -3.50
N THR A 243 20.05 5.58 -3.14
CA THR A 243 20.05 4.47 -4.10
C THR A 243 18.82 3.59 -3.98
N TRP A 244 18.35 3.11 -5.14
CA TRP A 244 17.32 2.09 -5.22
C TRP A 244 17.91 0.68 -5.13
N THR A 245 17.30 -0.18 -4.33
CA THR A 245 17.57 -1.62 -4.26
C THR A 245 16.24 -2.36 -4.19
N PRO A 246 15.79 -3.02 -5.27
CA PRO A 246 14.60 -3.87 -5.20
C PRO A 246 14.78 -5.00 -4.19
N LEU A 247 13.68 -5.42 -3.57
CA LEU A 247 13.67 -6.68 -2.84
C LEU A 247 13.97 -7.86 -3.79
N PRO A 248 14.54 -8.96 -3.29
CA PRO A 248 14.63 -10.20 -4.07
C PRO A 248 13.22 -10.74 -4.38
N PRO A 249 13.05 -11.65 -5.35
CA PRO A 249 11.73 -12.19 -5.71
C PRO A 249 10.95 -12.82 -4.56
N SER A 250 11.61 -13.28 -3.49
CA SER A 250 10.93 -13.76 -2.28
C SER A 250 10.22 -12.67 -1.48
N GLY A 251 10.54 -11.41 -1.74
CA GLY A 251 9.92 -10.21 -1.15
C GLY A 251 8.90 -9.55 -2.08
N ASP A 252 8.58 -10.14 -3.22
CA ASP A 252 7.50 -9.70 -4.09
C ASP A 252 6.16 -9.76 -3.35
N LEU A 253 5.26 -8.80 -3.63
CA LEU A 253 3.91 -8.74 -3.08
C LEU A 253 3.15 -10.04 -3.45
N PRO A 254 2.67 -10.84 -2.49
CA PRO A 254 2.14 -12.16 -2.80
C PRO A 254 0.88 -12.12 -3.66
N THR A 255 0.02 -11.12 -3.43
CA THR A 255 -1.19 -10.90 -4.22
C THR A 255 -1.01 -9.66 -5.10
N GLU A 256 -0.63 -9.81 -6.36
CA GLU A 256 -0.40 -8.66 -7.24
C GLU A 256 -1.66 -7.82 -7.47
N ARG A 257 -1.59 -6.52 -7.15
CA ARG A 257 -2.73 -5.59 -7.25
C ARG A 257 -2.29 -4.13 -7.29
N ALA A 258 -3.17 -3.28 -7.82
CA ALA A 258 -3.05 -1.83 -7.88
C ALA A 258 -4.21 -1.15 -7.12
N GLY A 259 -4.26 0.17 -7.10
CA GLY A 259 -5.25 0.92 -6.30
C GLY A 259 -5.16 0.61 -4.80
N THR A 260 -3.99 0.14 -4.36
CA THR A 260 -3.72 -0.27 -2.99
C THR A 260 -3.52 0.93 -2.09
N THR A 261 -3.69 0.69 -0.80
CA THR A 261 -3.09 1.55 0.22
C THR A 261 -1.90 0.85 0.87
N SER A 262 -0.92 1.64 1.30
CA SER A 262 0.29 1.16 1.96
C SER A 262 0.67 2.07 3.11
N LEU A 263 0.98 1.47 4.25
CA LEU A 263 1.37 2.17 5.49
C LEU A 263 2.39 1.34 6.26
N SER A 264 3.01 1.96 7.26
CA SER A 264 4.02 1.34 8.11
C SER A 264 3.59 1.31 9.57
N THR A 265 3.89 0.21 10.26
CA THR A 265 3.82 0.09 11.73
C THR A 265 5.01 -0.73 12.21
N GLY A 266 5.82 -0.17 13.11
CA GLY A 266 7.12 -0.73 13.49
C GLY A 266 7.94 -1.10 12.25
N LYS A 267 8.40 -2.36 12.21
CA LYS A 267 9.14 -2.95 11.07
C LYS A 267 8.30 -3.43 9.89
N TYR A 268 6.97 -3.27 9.94
CA TYR A 268 6.06 -3.84 8.95
C TYR A 268 5.62 -2.81 7.91
N LEU A 269 5.74 -3.20 6.64
CA LEU A 269 5.02 -2.58 5.52
C LEU A 269 3.69 -3.32 5.36
N ILE A 270 2.57 -2.63 5.52
CA ILE A 270 1.24 -3.21 5.35
C ILE A 270 0.64 -2.72 4.04
N VAL A 271 0.14 -3.64 3.21
CA VAL A 271 -0.56 -3.38 1.95
C VAL A 271 -1.99 -3.88 2.05
N LEU A 272 -2.97 -3.00 1.83
CA LEU A 272 -4.38 -3.32 2.00
C LEU A 272 -5.18 -3.05 0.73
N GLY A 273 -6.16 -3.92 0.49
CA GLY A 273 -7.16 -3.75 -0.55
C GLY A 273 -6.56 -3.70 -1.95
N GLY A 274 -7.22 -3.02 -2.87
CA GLY A 274 -6.78 -2.83 -4.26
C GLY A 274 -7.66 -3.52 -5.30
N GLU A 275 -7.21 -3.51 -6.53
CA GLU A 275 -7.87 -4.09 -7.70
C GLU A 275 -6.86 -4.72 -8.65
N SER A 276 -7.30 -5.74 -9.39
CA SER A 276 -6.51 -6.44 -10.39
C SER A 276 -7.42 -7.09 -11.44
N ALA A 277 -6.83 -7.69 -12.47
CA ALA A 277 -7.57 -8.51 -13.43
C ALA A 277 -7.99 -9.89 -12.87
N ALA A 278 -7.50 -10.30 -11.70
CA ALA A 278 -7.80 -11.62 -11.11
C ALA A 278 -9.26 -11.75 -10.65
N GLN A 279 -9.91 -10.64 -10.30
CA GLN A 279 -11.31 -10.62 -9.84
C GLN A 279 -11.99 -9.28 -10.12
N THR A 280 -13.33 -9.31 -10.16
CA THR A 280 -14.14 -8.10 -10.35
C THR A 280 -14.36 -7.35 -9.03
N ALA A 281 -14.58 -8.10 -7.94
CA ALA A 281 -14.66 -7.51 -6.60
C ALA A 281 -13.29 -6.95 -6.20
N ALA A 282 -13.28 -5.82 -5.51
CA ALA A 282 -12.05 -5.26 -4.96
C ALA A 282 -11.41 -6.25 -3.97
N HIS A 283 -10.09 -6.25 -3.92
CA HIS A 283 -9.32 -7.04 -2.98
C HIS A 283 -9.65 -6.64 -1.54
N ALA A 284 -9.71 -7.64 -0.65
CA ALA A 284 -9.87 -7.48 0.79
C ALA A 284 -8.58 -7.85 1.55
N GLU A 285 -7.58 -8.34 0.82
CA GLU A 285 -6.32 -8.84 1.31
C GLU A 285 -5.55 -7.74 2.02
N VAL A 286 -5.09 -8.09 3.23
CA VAL A 286 -4.19 -7.30 4.05
C VAL A 286 -2.94 -8.14 4.23
N GLU A 287 -1.82 -7.67 3.68
CA GLU A 287 -0.56 -8.39 3.69
C GLU A 287 0.51 -7.51 4.31
N ALA A 288 1.31 -8.07 5.20
CA ALA A 288 2.34 -7.34 5.93
C ALA A 288 3.71 -7.96 5.68
N PHE A 289 4.63 -7.14 5.19
CA PHE A 289 6.03 -7.50 4.95
C PHE A 289 6.86 -7.11 6.17
N ASN A 290 7.50 -8.09 6.79
CA ASN A 290 8.43 -7.86 7.89
C ASN A 290 9.82 -7.52 7.33
N THR A 291 10.25 -6.27 7.50
CA THR A 291 11.53 -5.79 6.93
C THR A 291 12.78 -6.42 7.56
N GLU A 292 12.70 -6.98 8.76
CA GLU A 292 13.83 -7.67 9.42
C GLU A 292 14.02 -9.10 8.91
N THR A 293 12.91 -9.81 8.68
CA THR A 293 12.96 -11.23 8.26
C THR A 293 12.86 -11.40 6.75
N GLY A 294 12.37 -10.39 6.02
CA GLY A 294 12.16 -10.44 4.58
C GLY A 294 10.96 -11.28 4.15
N ASN A 295 9.99 -11.51 5.03
CA ASN A 295 8.83 -12.38 4.76
C ASN A 295 7.51 -11.63 4.84
N TRP A 296 6.59 -12.01 3.95
CA TRP A 296 5.19 -11.62 4.00
C TRP A 296 4.39 -12.53 4.94
N HIS A 297 3.38 -11.97 5.58
CA HIS A 297 2.33 -12.71 6.26
C HIS A 297 0.97 -12.06 6.00
N SER A 298 -0.06 -12.89 5.89
CA SER A 298 -1.43 -12.41 5.79
C SER A 298 -1.92 -11.94 7.16
N LEU A 299 -2.54 -10.77 7.17
CA LEU A 299 -3.33 -10.26 8.28
C LEU A 299 -4.83 -10.53 8.01
N PRO A 300 -5.69 -10.35 9.02
CA PRO A 300 -7.13 -10.41 8.82
C PRO A 300 -7.58 -9.51 7.67
N SER A 301 -8.33 -10.06 6.72
CA SER A 301 -8.86 -9.33 5.57
C SER A 301 -9.90 -8.29 5.99
N LEU A 302 -10.03 -7.24 5.19
CA LEU A 302 -11.12 -6.25 5.29
C LEU A 302 -12.48 -6.97 5.25
N ASN A 303 -13.50 -6.47 5.98
CA ASN A 303 -14.85 -7.02 5.86
C ASN A 303 -15.43 -6.75 4.47
N GLN A 304 -15.12 -5.59 3.90
CA GLN A 304 -15.43 -5.22 2.54
C GLN A 304 -14.14 -4.87 1.78
N GLY A 305 -13.81 -5.70 0.79
CA GLY A 305 -12.74 -5.39 -0.16
C GLY A 305 -12.98 -4.04 -0.82
N ARG A 306 -11.92 -3.25 -0.98
CA ARG A 306 -11.97 -1.87 -1.47
C ARG A 306 -10.66 -1.43 -2.13
N HIS A 307 -10.76 -0.45 -3.02
CA HIS A 307 -9.61 0.22 -3.67
C HIS A 307 -9.88 1.72 -3.81
N GLY A 308 -8.87 2.48 -4.26
CA GLY A 308 -9.02 3.91 -4.56
C GLY A 308 -9.26 4.76 -3.31
N THR A 309 -8.63 4.38 -2.20
CA THR A 309 -8.66 5.12 -0.92
C THR A 309 -7.33 4.93 -0.20
N GLN A 310 -7.12 5.64 0.91
CA GLN A 310 -5.93 5.55 1.74
C GLN A 310 -6.31 5.13 3.17
N ALA A 311 -5.57 4.18 3.71
CA ALA A 311 -5.59 3.87 5.12
C ALA A 311 -4.59 4.75 5.88
N VAL A 312 -4.90 5.02 7.14
CA VAL A 312 -4.08 5.83 8.04
C VAL A 312 -4.07 5.22 9.44
N ILE A 313 -3.06 5.56 10.24
CA ILE A 313 -3.00 5.15 11.65
C ILE A 313 -3.50 6.31 12.52
N LEU A 314 -4.49 6.06 13.35
CA LEU A 314 -5.02 6.97 14.37
C LEU A 314 -5.29 6.16 15.65
N ASP A 315 -4.82 6.64 16.80
CA ASP A 315 -5.04 6.00 18.12
C ASP A 315 -4.74 4.48 18.14
N ASP A 316 -3.57 4.08 17.62
CA ASP A 316 -3.11 2.68 17.51
C ASP A 316 -4.03 1.75 16.69
N GLN A 317 -4.85 2.34 15.81
CA GLN A 317 -5.72 1.62 14.88
C GLN A 317 -5.41 2.00 13.44
N ILE A 318 -5.50 1.03 12.54
CA ILE A 318 -5.56 1.31 11.11
C ILE A 318 -7.01 1.67 10.78
N HIS A 319 -7.24 2.87 10.25
CA HIS A 319 -8.52 3.33 9.76
C HIS A 319 -8.52 3.29 8.23
N ILE A 320 -9.60 2.78 7.64
CA ILE A 320 -9.85 2.89 6.20
C ILE A 320 -11.31 3.21 5.94
N ALA A 321 -11.56 4.25 5.15
CA ALA A 321 -12.91 4.71 4.85
C ALA A 321 -13.08 4.96 3.36
N ALA A 322 -14.33 4.84 2.90
CA ALA A 322 -14.70 5.01 1.50
C ALA A 322 -13.92 4.08 0.54
N GLY A 323 -13.81 4.45 -0.73
CA GLY A 323 -13.23 3.66 -1.81
C GLY A 323 -14.30 3.06 -2.73
N SER A 324 -13.90 2.05 -3.51
CA SER A 324 -14.79 1.31 -4.41
C SER A 324 -14.71 -0.18 -4.16
N LYS A 325 -15.86 -0.86 -4.10
CA LYS A 325 -15.92 -2.32 -3.84
C LYS A 325 -15.84 -3.19 -5.11
N VAL A 326 -15.93 -2.56 -6.28
CA VAL A 326 -15.75 -3.20 -7.59
C VAL A 326 -14.68 -2.42 -8.35
N ARG A 327 -13.88 -3.11 -9.17
CA ARG A 327 -12.86 -2.46 -9.99
C ARG A 327 -13.42 -1.24 -10.75
N GLY A 328 -12.85 -0.06 -10.51
CA GLY A 328 -13.30 1.22 -11.07
C GLY A 328 -14.78 1.63 -10.87
N ALA A 329 -15.55 1.00 -9.98
CA ALA A 329 -17.00 1.26 -9.85
C ALA A 329 -17.55 0.98 -8.43
N GLU A 330 -18.78 1.44 -8.19
CA GLU A 330 -19.53 1.26 -6.95
C GLU A 330 -18.81 1.81 -5.71
N GLU A 331 -18.87 3.14 -5.60
CA GLU A 331 -18.40 3.88 -4.43
C GLU A 331 -19.06 3.36 -3.14
N ILE A 332 -18.25 3.29 -2.10
CA ILE A 332 -18.70 2.96 -0.74
C ILE A 332 -18.36 4.12 0.20
N HIS A 333 -19.02 4.11 1.35
CA HIS A 333 -18.87 5.06 2.44
C HIS A 333 -18.53 4.38 3.77
N SER A 334 -18.43 3.05 3.79
CA SER A 334 -18.11 2.33 5.01
C SER A 334 -16.72 2.71 5.55
N HIS A 335 -16.61 2.75 6.86
CA HIS A 335 -15.38 2.99 7.60
C HIS A 335 -15.10 1.78 8.48
N GLU A 336 -13.95 1.14 8.26
CA GLU A 336 -13.49 0.02 9.05
C GLU A 336 -12.21 0.37 9.82
N VAL A 337 -12.04 -0.22 11.00
CA VAL A 337 -10.85 -0.07 11.84
C VAL A 337 -10.25 -1.42 12.21
N PHE A 338 -8.93 -1.46 12.35
CA PHE A 338 -8.20 -2.62 12.84
C PHE A 338 -7.25 -2.20 13.96
N SER A 339 -7.47 -2.73 15.17
CA SER A 339 -6.56 -2.50 16.29
C SER A 339 -5.21 -3.14 16.02
N ILE A 340 -4.15 -2.35 16.08
CA ILE A 340 -2.79 -2.83 15.83
C ILE A 340 -2.33 -3.61 17.07
N PRO A 341 -2.12 -4.93 17.00
CA PRO A 341 -1.58 -5.68 18.12
C PRO A 341 -0.10 -5.30 18.37
N ASP A 342 0.38 -5.48 19.60
CA ASP A 342 1.77 -5.22 19.99
C ASP A 342 2.80 -5.91 19.08
N SER A 343 2.43 -7.06 18.50
CA SER A 343 3.28 -7.82 17.57
C SER A 343 3.51 -7.12 16.22
N LEU A 344 2.65 -6.16 15.85
CA LEU A 344 2.79 -5.29 14.67
C LEU A 344 3.29 -3.89 15.03
N ALA A 345 3.15 -3.46 16.29
CA ALA A 345 3.60 -2.14 16.73
C ALA A 345 5.12 -2.05 16.91
N ASN A 346 5.78 -3.17 17.23
CA ASN A 346 7.20 -3.23 17.62
C ASN A 346 8.15 -3.77 16.54
#